data_AF-A0AAV4D626-F1
#
_entry.id   AF-A0AAV4D626-F1
#
_cell.length_a   1.000
_cell.length_b   1.000
_cell.length_c   1.000
_cell.angle_alpha   90.00
_cell.angle_beta   90.00
_cell.angle_gamma   90.00
#
_symmetry.space_group_name_H-M   'P 1'
#
loop_
_entity.id
_entity.type
_entity.pdbx_description
1 polymer ?
#
loop_
_entity_poly.entity_id
_entity_poly.type
_entity_poly.pdbx_seq_one_letter_code
_entity_poly.pdbx_strand_id
1 'polypeptide(L)'
;MGGEDSDHSKPAKSSITDLKIQNIAYGLFRAVDGPVTYFRENVVVPLQRRNTEKFYHRRFKRVPTVDQCDFEDAVCIYEADQQFFRDKQVDSNIVKFLRQRMIECLSWEGPDGHYKCRKLQEEYETAATNWFIKYGDIRTHKGSIEAYMKQKHRLIWERQHPDIKLH
;
A
#
# COMPACT_ATOMS: atom_id res chain seq x y z
N MET A 1 -64.27 9.56 -9.57
CA MET A 1 -63.82 9.05 -10.88
C MET A 1 -62.47 9.71 -11.12
N GLY A 2 -61.31 9.06 -11.11
CA GLY A 2 -60.87 7.67 -11.15
C GLY A 2 -59.44 7.71 -11.72
N GLY A 3 -58.56 6.80 -11.29
CA GLY A 3 -57.19 6.60 -11.82
C GLY A 3 -56.12 7.43 -11.10
N GLU A 4 -54.94 6.91 -10.75
CA GLU A 4 -54.27 5.64 -11.04
C GLU A 4 -53.25 5.42 -9.90
N ASP A 5 -53.46 4.42 -9.05
CA ASP A 5 -52.42 3.99 -8.11
C ASP A 5 -51.46 3.09 -8.88
N SER A 6 -50.29 3.64 -9.18
CA SER A 6 -49.18 2.91 -9.78
C SER A 6 -48.64 1.91 -8.75
N ASP A 7 -48.83 0.64 -9.08
CA ASP A 7 -48.39 -0.50 -8.30
C ASP A 7 -46.84 -0.56 -8.34
N HIS A 8 -46.20 0.15 -7.41
CA HIS A 8 -44.78 0.03 -7.16
C HIS A 8 -44.51 -1.33 -6.51
N SER A 9 -44.34 -2.34 -7.36
CA SER A 9 -43.76 -3.62 -6.99
C SER A 9 -42.44 -3.38 -6.25
N LYS A 10 -42.47 -3.56 -4.93
CA LYS A 10 -41.27 -3.50 -4.08
C LYS A 10 -40.42 -4.71 -4.43
N PRO A 11 -39.10 -4.56 -4.68
CA PRO A 11 -38.24 -5.72 -4.91
C PRO A 11 -38.26 -6.58 -3.64
N ALA A 12 -38.65 -7.84 -3.80
CA ALA A 12 -38.63 -8.83 -2.74
C ALA A 12 -37.21 -8.92 -2.17
N LYS A 13 -37.03 -8.47 -0.92
CA LYS A 13 -35.81 -8.72 -0.17
C LYS A 13 -35.75 -10.21 0.11
N SER A 14 -35.09 -10.99 -0.74
CA SER A 14 -34.77 -12.38 -0.46
C SER A 14 -33.91 -12.42 0.79
N SER A 15 -34.47 -12.90 1.89
CA SER A 15 -33.78 -12.94 3.17
C SER A 15 -32.68 -14.00 3.09
N ILE A 16 -31.48 -13.63 3.55
CA ILE A 16 -30.27 -14.46 3.62
C ILE A 16 -30.42 -15.61 4.66
N THR A 17 -31.64 -15.83 5.16
CA THR A 17 -31.99 -16.72 6.28
C THR A 17 -32.74 -17.99 5.85
N ASP A 18 -32.96 -18.22 4.56
CA ASP A 18 -33.55 -19.48 4.10
C ASP A 18 -32.60 -20.66 4.35
N LEU A 19 -32.95 -21.54 5.28
CA LEU A 19 -32.22 -22.77 5.63
C LEU A 19 -31.87 -23.64 4.40
N LYS A 20 -32.73 -23.60 3.36
CA LYS A 20 -32.48 -24.30 2.09
C LYS A 20 -31.30 -23.70 1.31
N ILE A 21 -31.21 -22.37 1.24
CA ILE A 21 -30.11 -21.67 0.58
C ILE A 21 -28.80 -21.88 1.37
N GLN A 22 -28.87 -21.86 2.70
CA GLN A 22 -27.72 -22.14 3.56
C GLN A 22 -27.18 -23.57 3.37
N ASN A 23 -28.07 -24.58 3.31
CA ASN A 23 -27.66 -25.97 3.08
C ASN A 23 -27.05 -26.19 1.69
N ILE A 24 -27.58 -25.52 0.66
CA ILE A 24 -27.02 -25.56 -0.71
C ILE A 24 -25.65 -24.87 -0.76
N ALA A 25 -25.53 -23.67 -0.16
CA ALA A 25 -24.26 -22.95 -0.08
C ALA A 25 -23.20 -23.75 0.69
N TYR A 26 -23.60 -24.39 1.79
CA TYR A 26 -22.72 -25.23 2.60
C TYR A 26 -22.30 -26.51 1.86
N GLY A 27 -23.21 -27.12 1.10
CA GLY A 27 -22.90 -28.26 0.23
C GLY A 27 -21.92 -27.90 -0.88
N LEU A 28 -22.11 -26.76 -1.53
CA LEU A 28 -21.20 -26.23 -2.55
C LEU A 28 -19.82 -25.91 -1.96
N PHE A 29 -19.80 -25.25 -0.79
CA PHE A 29 -18.56 -24.95 -0.08
C PHE A 29 -17.79 -26.24 0.25
N ARG A 30 -18.44 -27.26 0.82
CA ARG A 30 -17.78 -28.54 1.13
C ARG A 30 -17.32 -29.30 -0.11
N ALA A 31 -18.07 -29.24 -1.22
CA ALA A 31 -17.69 -29.89 -2.47
C ALA A 31 -16.40 -29.32 -3.07
N VAL A 32 -16.10 -28.04 -2.81
CA VAL A 32 -14.88 -27.36 -3.27
C VAL A 32 -13.77 -27.40 -2.21
N ASP A 33 -14.09 -27.13 -0.95
CA ASP A 33 -13.11 -27.04 0.14
C ASP A 33 -12.51 -28.41 0.49
N GLY A 34 -13.32 -29.48 0.42
CA GLY A 34 -12.86 -30.86 0.64
C GLY A 34 -11.65 -31.25 -0.23
N PRO A 35 -11.74 -31.20 -1.57
CA PRO A 35 -10.62 -31.53 -2.44
C PRO A 35 -9.44 -30.55 -2.31
N VAL A 36 -9.68 -29.26 -2.05
CA VAL A 36 -8.62 -28.27 -1.84
C VAL A 36 -7.81 -28.57 -0.57
N THR A 37 -8.51 -28.91 0.51
CA THR A 37 -7.88 -29.26 1.79
C THR A 37 -7.10 -30.57 1.66
N TYR A 38 -7.67 -31.56 0.99
CA TYR A 38 -6.98 -32.80 0.64
C TYR A 38 -5.70 -32.55 -0.15
N PHE A 39 -5.72 -31.68 -1.17
CA PHE A 39 -4.55 -31.35 -1.97
C PHE A 39 -3.47 -30.63 -1.15
N ARG A 40 -3.88 -29.69 -0.28
CA ARG A 40 -2.97 -28.99 0.62
C ARG A 40 -2.23 -29.97 1.53
N GLU A 41 -2.96 -30.89 2.15
CA GLU A 41 -2.41 -31.83 3.14
C GLU A 41 -1.54 -32.91 2.48
N ASN A 42 -1.99 -33.48 1.35
CA ASN A 42 -1.32 -34.64 0.74
C ASN A 42 -0.23 -34.26 -0.27
N VAL A 43 -0.27 -33.07 -0.86
CA VAL A 43 0.69 -32.66 -1.89
C VAL A 43 1.55 -31.50 -1.38
N VAL A 44 0.94 -30.36 -1.02
CA VAL A 44 1.68 -29.12 -0.74
C VAL A 44 2.53 -29.23 0.53
N VAL A 45 1.95 -29.66 1.66
CA VAL A 45 2.65 -29.76 2.94
C VAL A 45 3.85 -30.72 2.90
N PRO A 46 3.76 -31.95 2.36
CA PRO A 46 4.92 -32.84 2.30
C PRO A 46 5.99 -32.36 1.32
N LEU A 47 5.63 -31.68 0.23
CA LEU A 47 6.60 -31.02 -0.66
C LEU A 47 7.33 -29.89 0.06
N GLN A 48 6.62 -29.06 0.82
CA GLN A 48 7.20 -27.96 1.60
C GLN A 48 8.16 -28.47 2.69
N ARG A 49 7.87 -29.61 3.33
CA ARG A 49 8.76 -30.25 4.30
C ARG A 49 10.07 -30.76 3.69
N ARG A 50 10.07 -31.12 2.40
CA ARG A 50 11.28 -31.57 1.69
C ARG A 50 12.11 -30.39 1.19
N ASN A 51 11.47 -29.27 0.87
CA ASN A 51 12.12 -28.06 0.35
C ASN A 51 12.20 -26.94 1.42
N THR A 52 12.74 -27.25 2.59
CA THR A 52 12.92 -26.29 3.70
C THR A 52 14.23 -25.53 3.58
N GLU A 53 14.53 -24.96 2.42
CA GLU A 53 15.63 -24.02 2.32
C GLU A 53 15.29 -22.76 3.12
N LYS A 54 16.22 -22.34 4.00
CA LYS A 54 16.01 -21.16 4.85
C LYS A 54 16.32 -19.91 4.02
N PHE A 55 15.32 -19.06 3.84
CA PHE A 55 15.52 -17.73 3.27
C PHE A 55 15.72 -16.71 4.39
N TYR A 56 16.67 -15.78 4.21
CA TYR A 56 16.95 -14.71 5.16
C TYR A 56 16.70 -13.35 4.51
N HIS A 57 16.21 -12.40 5.30
CA HIS A 57 16.07 -11.03 4.85
C HIS A 57 17.45 -10.38 4.74
N ARG A 58 17.80 -9.93 3.53
CA ARG A 58 19.06 -9.23 3.27
C ARG A 58 19.08 -7.90 4.03
N ARG A 59 20.14 -7.68 4.80
CA ARG A 59 20.39 -6.41 5.50
C ARG A 59 21.48 -5.65 4.78
N PHE A 60 21.15 -4.46 4.28
CA PHE A 60 22.12 -3.56 3.68
C PHE A 60 22.67 -2.62 4.76
N LYS A 61 24.00 -2.51 4.83
CA LYS A 61 24.64 -1.48 5.66
C LYS A 61 24.43 -0.11 5.00
N ARG A 62 24.41 0.94 5.81
CA ARG A 62 24.35 2.32 5.32
C ARG A 62 25.71 2.72 4.73
N VAL A 63 25.66 3.45 3.64
CA VAL A 63 26.75 4.08 2.90
C VAL A 63 26.70 5.58 3.19
N PRO A 64 27.81 6.33 3.09
CA PRO A 64 27.78 7.80 3.08
C PRO A 64 26.75 8.33 2.06
N THR A 65 26.11 9.44 2.42
CA THR A 65 25.18 10.15 1.54
C THR A 65 25.91 11.07 0.57
N VAL A 66 25.21 11.52 -0.48
CA VAL A 66 25.81 12.28 -1.59
C VAL A 66 26.44 13.62 -1.19
N ASP A 67 26.04 14.19 -0.05
CA ASP A 67 26.60 15.40 0.53
C ASP A 67 27.99 15.21 1.16
N GLN A 68 28.37 13.97 1.48
CA GLN A 68 29.66 13.61 2.06
C GLN A 68 30.68 13.15 1.01
N CYS A 69 30.21 12.82 -0.19
CA CYS A 69 31.06 12.40 -1.30
C CYS A 69 31.73 13.61 -1.96
N ASP A 70 32.94 13.39 -2.49
CA ASP A 70 33.57 14.34 -3.39
C ASP A 70 32.92 14.30 -4.78
N PHE A 71 32.96 15.41 -5.52
CA PHE A 71 32.33 15.52 -6.84
C PHE A 71 33.01 14.66 -7.90
N GLU A 72 34.30 14.38 -7.74
CA GLU A 72 35.10 13.56 -8.66
C GLU A 72 35.07 12.06 -8.32
N ASP A 73 34.57 11.69 -7.13
CA ASP A 73 34.48 10.29 -6.70
C ASP A 73 33.19 9.62 -7.22
N ALA A 74 33.27 9.09 -8.43
CA ALA A 74 32.17 8.37 -9.06
C ALA A 74 31.75 7.10 -8.29
N VAL A 75 32.63 6.49 -7.49
CA VAL A 75 32.32 5.26 -6.74
C VAL A 75 31.44 5.61 -5.53
N CYS A 76 31.81 6.64 -4.77
CA CYS A 76 31.00 7.12 -3.64
C CYS A 76 29.60 7.53 -4.10
N ILE A 77 29.52 8.31 -5.19
CA ILE A 77 28.23 8.74 -5.77
C ILE A 77 27.40 7.54 -6.21
N TYR A 78 28.01 6.55 -6.86
CA TYR A 78 27.31 5.35 -7.29
C TYR A 78 26.72 4.55 -6.11
N GLU A 79 27.48 4.35 -5.04
CA GLU A 79 26.98 3.64 -3.86
C GLU A 79 25.85 4.40 -3.16
N ALA A 80 25.97 5.73 -3.06
CA ALA A 80 24.93 6.62 -2.53
C ALA A 80 23.65 6.55 -3.38
N ASP A 81 23.77 6.54 -4.70
CA ASP A 81 22.64 6.38 -5.63
C ASP A 81 21.96 5.02 -5.46
N GLN A 82 22.73 3.93 -5.33
CA GLN A 82 22.17 2.60 -5.09
C GLN A 82 21.41 2.53 -3.76
N GLN A 83 21.92 3.19 -2.71
CA GLN A 83 21.18 3.30 -1.46
C GLN A 83 19.89 4.11 -1.65
N PHE A 84 19.97 5.25 -2.34
CA PHE A 84 18.81 6.10 -2.62
C PHE A 84 17.70 5.36 -3.38
N PHE A 85 18.04 4.58 -4.40
CA PHE A 85 17.06 3.80 -5.15
C PHE A 85 16.38 2.72 -4.29
N ARG A 86 17.14 2.06 -3.40
CA ARG A 86 16.57 1.08 -2.46
C ARG A 86 15.63 1.77 -1.48
N ASP A 87 16.06 2.88 -0.89
CA ASP A 87 15.24 3.64 0.06
C ASP A 87 13.96 4.17 -0.62
N LYS A 88 14.04 4.60 -1.89
CA LYS A 88 12.86 5.00 -2.69
C LYS A 88 11.88 3.84 -2.87
N GLN A 89 12.36 2.62 -3.15
CA GLN A 89 11.51 1.44 -3.26
C GLN A 89 10.84 1.10 -1.92
N VAL A 90 11.58 1.20 -0.81
CA VAL A 90 11.01 1.00 0.53
C VAL A 90 9.92 2.04 0.82
N ASP A 91 10.19 3.33 0.60
CA ASP A 91 9.23 4.41 0.84
C ASP A 91 7.98 4.26 -0.04
N SER A 92 8.12 3.87 -1.31
CA SER A 92 6.98 3.57 -2.19
C SER A 92 6.14 2.40 -1.69
N ASN A 93 6.77 1.37 -1.12
CA ASN A 93 6.06 0.24 -0.52
C ASN A 93 5.35 0.62 0.79
N ILE A 94 5.93 1.53 1.60
CA ILE A 94 5.29 2.08 2.80
C ILE A 94 3.98 2.78 2.42
N VAL A 95 4.03 3.68 1.43
CA VAL A 95 2.81 4.39 0.96
C VAL A 95 1.79 3.41 0.38
N LYS A 96 2.24 2.39 -0.37
CA LYS A 96 1.36 1.33 -0.89
C LYS A 96 0.66 0.56 0.24
N PHE A 97 1.39 0.24 1.31
CA PHE A 97 0.83 -0.46 2.47
C PHE A 97 -0.20 0.39 3.21
N LEU A 98 0.10 1.68 3.44
CA LEU A 98 -0.86 2.60 4.07
C LEU A 98 -2.14 2.76 3.23
N ARG A 99 -1.99 2.84 1.90
CA ARG A 99 -3.14 2.85 0.97
C ARG A 99 -3.98 1.58 1.11
N GLN A 100 -3.34 0.42 1.16
CA GLN A 100 -4.03 -0.86 1.30
C GLN A 100 -4.85 -0.90 2.59
N ARG A 101 -4.28 -0.47 3.72
CA ARG A 101 -4.98 -0.41 5.01
C ARG A 101 -6.17 0.54 4.99
N MET A 102 -6.03 1.69 4.34
CA MET A 102 -7.12 2.64 4.17
C MET A 102 -8.27 2.01 3.37
N ILE A 103 -7.96 1.36 2.25
CA ILE A 103 -8.97 0.70 1.39
C ILE A 103 -9.66 -0.45 2.14
N GLU A 104 -8.90 -1.27 2.87
CA GLU A 104 -9.44 -2.37 3.68
C GLU A 104 -10.41 -1.85 4.74
N CYS A 105 -10.05 -0.77 5.44
CA CYS A 105 -10.93 -0.15 6.43
C CYS A 105 -12.23 0.38 5.79
N LEU A 106 -12.12 1.09 4.66
CA LEU A 106 -13.30 1.60 3.94
C LEU A 106 -14.21 0.46 3.46
N SER A 107 -13.62 -0.63 2.97
CA SER A 107 -14.37 -1.81 2.54
C SER A 107 -15.05 -2.54 3.69
N TRP A 108 -14.46 -2.54 4.89
CA TRP A 108 -15.00 -3.23 6.07
C TRP A 108 -16.14 -2.44 6.73
N GLU A 109 -15.97 -1.12 6.88
CA GLU A 109 -16.94 -0.26 7.57
C GLU A 109 -18.14 0.14 6.69
N GLY A 110 -17.99 0.07 5.36
CA GLY A 110 -19.05 0.39 4.40
C GLY A 110 -19.47 1.87 4.47
N PRO A 111 -20.76 2.19 4.73
CA PRO A 111 -21.28 3.56 4.65
C PRO A 111 -20.67 4.52 5.69
N ASP A 112 -20.28 4.04 6.87
CA ASP A 112 -19.70 4.86 7.95
C ASP A 112 -18.16 4.96 7.86
N GLY A 113 -17.57 4.42 6.79
CA GLY A 113 -16.12 4.32 6.63
C GLY A 113 -15.40 5.67 6.70
N HIS A 114 -16.01 6.75 6.23
CA HIS A 114 -15.40 8.08 6.26
C HIS A 114 -15.09 8.59 7.67
N TYR A 115 -15.96 8.33 8.64
CA TYR A 115 -15.75 8.78 10.02
C TYR A 115 -14.78 7.85 10.76
N LYS A 116 -14.98 6.54 10.66
CA LYS A 116 -14.21 5.54 11.41
C LYS A 116 -12.79 5.37 10.88
N CYS A 117 -12.59 5.47 9.57
CA CYS A 117 -11.27 5.29 8.92
C CYS A 117 -10.47 6.59 8.79
N ARG A 118 -10.95 7.72 9.33
CA ARG A 118 -10.31 9.04 9.19
C ARG A 118 -8.83 9.03 9.55
N LYS A 119 -8.45 8.39 10.67
CA LYS A 119 -7.05 8.31 11.10
C LYS A 119 -6.15 7.64 10.06
N LEU A 120 -6.61 6.55 9.44
CA LEU A 120 -5.84 5.84 8.40
C LEU A 120 -5.73 6.66 7.12
N GLN A 121 -6.76 7.44 6.81
CA GLN A 121 -6.74 8.37 5.69
C GLN A 121 -5.71 9.50 5.93
N GLU A 122 -5.71 10.12 7.10
CA GLU A 122 -4.73 11.15 7.48
C GLU A 122 -3.28 10.62 7.47
N GLU A 123 -3.06 9.40 7.99
CA GLU A 123 -1.76 8.73 7.94
C GLU A 123 -1.30 8.50 6.49
N TYR A 124 -2.20 8.05 5.61
CA TYR A 124 -1.91 7.86 4.19
C TYR A 124 -1.62 9.19 3.48
N GLU A 125 -2.43 10.22 3.70
CA GLU A 125 -2.27 11.54 3.07
C GLU A 125 -0.96 12.20 3.51
N THR A 126 -0.63 12.12 4.80
CA THR A 126 0.65 12.62 5.34
C THR A 126 1.83 11.88 4.72
N ALA A 127 1.76 10.55 4.64
CA ALA A 127 2.83 9.74 4.04
C ALA A 127 2.97 9.96 2.53
N ALA A 128 1.86 10.08 1.81
CA ALA A 128 1.85 10.38 0.37
C ALA A 128 2.42 11.77 0.09
N THR A 129 2.09 12.77 0.91
CA THR A 129 2.63 14.13 0.81
C THR A 129 4.13 14.13 1.07
N ASN A 130 4.60 13.47 2.14
CA ASN A 130 6.04 13.33 2.43
C ASN A 130 6.80 12.62 1.31
N TRP A 131 6.21 11.57 0.73
CA TRP A 131 6.79 10.86 -0.40
C TRP A 131 6.89 11.76 -1.64
N PHE A 132 5.85 12.55 -1.93
CA PHE A 132 5.84 13.48 -3.05
C PHE A 132 6.82 14.66 -2.85
N ILE A 133 6.94 15.18 -1.63
CA ILE A 133 7.94 16.20 -1.30
C ILE A 133 9.34 15.68 -1.62
N LYS A 134 9.66 14.43 -1.26
CA LYS A 134 10.99 13.85 -1.50
C LYS A 134 11.23 13.44 -2.96
N TYR A 135 10.26 12.79 -3.61
CA TYR A 135 10.46 12.12 -4.90
C TYR A 135 9.64 12.69 -6.07
N GLY A 136 8.62 13.50 -5.79
CA GLY A 136 7.77 14.14 -6.80
C GLY A 136 8.55 15.12 -7.68
N ASP A 137 8.09 15.34 -8.90
CA ASP A 137 8.66 16.28 -9.90
C ASP A 137 10.14 16.03 -10.29
N ILE A 138 10.76 14.97 -9.77
CA ILE A 138 12.08 14.52 -10.20
C ILE A 138 11.90 13.72 -11.49
N ARG A 139 12.67 14.05 -12.54
CA ARG A 139 12.65 13.32 -13.82
C ARG A 139 12.99 11.84 -13.62
N THR A 140 12.44 11.00 -14.50
CA THR A 140 12.74 9.56 -14.53
C THR A 140 14.25 9.32 -14.69
N HIS A 141 14.80 8.33 -13.97
CA HIS A 141 16.23 7.96 -13.97
C HIS A 141 17.21 8.96 -13.34
N LYS A 142 16.74 9.85 -12.45
CA LYS A 142 17.60 10.72 -11.66
C LYS A 142 17.96 10.13 -10.29
N GLY A 143 19.17 10.44 -9.82
CA GLY A 143 19.80 9.84 -8.65
C GLY A 143 19.61 10.65 -7.38
N SER A 144 20.52 10.43 -6.44
CA SER A 144 20.57 11.11 -5.15
C SER A 144 20.91 12.61 -5.28
N ILE A 145 21.70 12.99 -6.28
CA ILE A 145 22.12 14.38 -6.53
C ILE A 145 20.90 15.28 -6.81
N GLU A 146 19.98 14.86 -7.68
CA GLU A 146 18.81 15.68 -7.99
C GLU A 146 17.86 15.81 -6.79
N ALA A 147 17.71 14.74 -6.00
CA ALA A 147 16.92 14.79 -4.76
C ALA A 147 17.56 15.75 -3.73
N TYR A 148 18.89 15.75 -3.64
CA TYR A 148 19.64 16.68 -2.80
C TYR A 148 19.47 18.14 -3.27
N MET A 149 19.53 18.41 -4.57
CA MET A 149 19.29 19.76 -5.12
C MET A 149 17.85 20.23 -4.87
N LYS A 150 16.86 19.33 -4.98
CA LYS A 150 15.47 19.63 -4.61
C LYS A 150 15.36 20.00 -3.12
N GLN A 151 15.99 19.23 -2.24
CA GLN A 151 16.02 19.51 -0.81
C GLN A 151 16.67 20.87 -0.52
N LYS A 152 17.79 21.17 -1.17
CA LYS A 152 18.48 22.45 -1.03
C LYS A 152 17.60 23.62 -1.49
N HIS A 153 16.89 23.48 -2.61
CA HIS A 153 15.95 24.50 -3.08
C HIS A 153 14.87 24.81 -2.04
N ARG A 154 14.29 23.77 -1.43
CA ARG A 154 13.32 23.92 -0.35
C ARG A 154 13.90 24.67 0.85
N LEU A 155 15.10 24.29 1.31
CA LEU A 155 15.75 24.95 2.46
C LEU A 155 16.08 26.42 2.20
N ILE A 156 16.49 26.76 0.96
CA ILE A 156 16.72 28.16 0.57
C ILE A 156 15.42 28.95 0.61
N TRP A 157 14.31 28.36 0.12
CA TRP A 157 13.00 28.98 0.12
C TRP A 157 12.46 29.20 1.54
N GLU A 158 12.58 28.22 2.44
CA GLU A 158 12.18 28.32 3.84
C GLU A 158 12.95 29.41 4.58
N ARG A 159 14.24 29.58 4.26
CA ARG A 159 15.06 30.67 4.80
C ARG A 159 14.58 32.06 4.32
N GLN A 160 14.03 32.15 3.11
CA GLN A 160 13.52 33.42 2.57
C GLN A 160 12.12 33.78 3.10
N HIS A 161 11.33 32.78 3.50
CA HIS A 161 9.94 32.95 3.96
C HIS A 161 9.75 32.33 5.35
N PRO A 162 10.34 32.92 6.42
CA PRO A 162 10.27 32.35 7.76
C PRO A 162 8.86 32.36 8.38
N ASP A 163 7.96 33.18 7.83
CA ASP A 163 6.57 33.35 8.23
C ASP A 163 5.64 32.26 7.67
N ILE A 164 6.02 31.62 6.56
CA ILE A 164 5.20 30.60 5.88
C ILE A 164 5.65 29.20 6.32
N LYS A 165 4.77 28.49 7.04
CA LYS A 165 4.99 27.06 7.37
C LYS A 165 4.42 26.19 6.25
N LEU A 166 5.28 25.36 5.66
CA LEU A 166 4.91 24.49 4.52
C LEU A 166 4.12 23.23 4.91
N HIS A 167 4.03 22.89 6.20
CA HIS A 167 3.27 21.75 6.74
C HIS A 167 2.93 22.02 8.21
#